data_AF-A0A371P3A3-F1
#
_entry.id   AF-A0A371P3A3-F1
#
_cell.length_a   1.000
_cell.length_b   1.000
_cell.length_c   1.000
_cell.angle_alpha   90.00
_cell.angle_beta   90.00
_cell.angle_gamma   90.00
#
_symmetry.space_group_name_H-M   'P 1'
#
loop_
_entity.id
_entity.type
_entity.pdbx_description
1 polymer ?
#
loop_
_entity_poly.entity_id
_entity_poly.type
_entity_poly.pdbx_seq_one_letter_code
_entity_poly.pdbx_strand_id
1 'polypeptide(L)'
;MTIDLAGAGDTDGTTVLPGRRRGLPTIALVPLAGVTWWLTGFVWWIVELVGSNIMTVNGYPRAALPLLAASSTDALVVSCVVGGVAAGLVGLLGRGRRVPRLVAVVAGVALALALALVQSRSAFASGGADGQTTDPRVTGGLSVLVVVVTVAAALLGAASLAGRPGRGLALAAAAGAAPLWLFEVVSSLSQTTAFDGSIDGPARWSGAVVLAVGLATIGIRPVVRLALWPVAVLLAWVVAPTATASGYFATSLSRGPRSAALVQEYLSTAGQVWRQAVEPGQRPLAPWIAAIVVAGVLAWVLDRRRPRDEQVDRRDDEPRLHPGPPTLAVPTAEPARSDPSAAAWP
;
A
#
# COMPACT_ATOMS: atom_id res chain seq x y z
N MET A 1 -2.34 -75.90 13.60
CA MET A 1 -1.27 -74.93 13.29
C MET A 1 -1.96 -73.60 13.08
N THR A 2 -2.05 -72.84 14.17
CA THR A 2 -2.85 -71.62 14.31
C THR A 2 -1.88 -70.45 14.33
N ILE A 3 -2.05 -69.52 13.39
CA ILE A 3 -1.20 -68.34 13.25
C ILE A 3 -1.83 -67.23 14.09
N ASP A 4 -1.19 -66.93 15.21
CA ASP A 4 -1.52 -65.82 16.09
C ASP A 4 -0.94 -64.53 15.48
N LEU A 5 -1.78 -63.64 14.95
CA LEU A 5 -1.36 -62.33 14.46
C LEU A 5 -1.43 -61.32 15.61
N ALA A 6 -0.36 -61.31 16.41
CA ALA A 6 -0.04 -60.20 17.30
C ALA A 6 0.40 -59.01 16.46
N GLY A 7 -0.43 -57.95 16.42
CA GLY A 7 -0.10 -56.76 15.65
C GLY A 7 -1.13 -55.64 15.70
N ALA A 8 -1.88 -55.49 16.79
CA ALA A 8 -2.62 -54.25 17.07
C ALA A 8 -1.63 -53.21 17.61
N GLY A 9 -0.73 -52.76 16.74
CA GLY A 9 0.16 -51.63 16.97
C GLY A 9 -0.65 -50.35 16.92
N ASP A 10 -0.84 -49.80 18.11
CA ASP A 10 -1.36 -48.49 18.49
C ASP A 10 -1.43 -47.46 17.35
N THR A 11 -2.64 -46.96 17.19
CA THR A 11 -3.09 -45.95 16.24
C THR A 11 -2.14 -44.78 16.09
N ASP A 12 -1.60 -44.66 14.89
CA ASP A 12 -1.47 -43.41 14.12
C ASP A 12 -1.49 -42.14 14.97
N GLY A 13 -0.33 -41.84 15.55
CA GLY A 13 0.07 -40.48 15.88
C GLY A 13 0.17 -39.67 14.58
N THR A 14 -0.97 -39.35 13.96
CA THR A 14 -1.09 -38.29 12.96
C THR A 14 -0.73 -36.99 13.66
N THR A 15 0.58 -36.74 13.74
CA THR A 15 1.14 -35.42 13.89
C THR A 15 0.54 -34.60 12.76
N VAL A 16 -0.54 -33.89 13.07
CA VAL A 16 -1.14 -32.88 12.19
C VAL A 16 -0.04 -31.84 12.00
N LEU A 17 0.78 -32.03 10.96
CA LEU A 17 1.84 -31.11 10.62
C LEU A 17 1.16 -29.75 10.42
N PRO A 18 1.43 -28.76 11.28
CA PRO A 18 0.69 -27.52 11.31
C PRO A 18 0.69 -26.92 9.91
N GLY A 19 -0.52 -26.75 9.36
CA GLY A 19 -0.78 -26.45 7.96
C GLY A 19 0.18 -25.40 7.43
N ARG A 20 1.17 -25.86 6.66
CA ARG A 20 2.21 -25.02 6.07
C ARG A 20 1.52 -24.05 5.12
N ARG A 21 1.29 -22.81 5.56
CA ARG A 21 0.61 -21.78 4.76
C ARG A 21 1.29 -21.68 3.39
N ARG A 22 0.56 -22.05 2.33
CA ARG A 22 1.00 -22.02 0.93
C ARG A 22 1.16 -20.56 0.50
N GLY A 23 2.35 -19.99 0.70
CA GLY A 23 2.72 -18.67 0.18
C GLY A 23 3.70 -18.77 -1.00
N LEU A 24 3.71 -17.76 -1.86
CA LEU A 24 4.60 -17.70 -3.01
C LEU A 24 6.07 -17.58 -2.58
N PRO A 25 7.03 -18.19 -3.30
CA PRO A 25 8.45 -17.97 -3.05
C PRO A 25 8.80 -16.49 -3.31
N THR A 26 9.72 -15.94 -2.52
CA THR A 26 10.13 -14.53 -2.60
C THR A 26 10.53 -14.10 -4.02
N ILE A 27 11.18 -14.98 -4.78
CA ILE A 27 11.62 -14.68 -6.15
C ILE A 27 10.44 -14.43 -7.11
N ALA A 28 9.29 -15.07 -6.89
CA ALA A 28 8.09 -14.86 -7.69
C ALA A 28 7.42 -13.50 -7.41
N LEU A 29 7.73 -12.86 -6.28
CA LEU A 29 7.19 -11.54 -5.95
C LEU A 29 7.78 -10.43 -6.82
N VAL A 30 9.01 -10.61 -7.33
CA VAL A 30 9.68 -9.61 -8.17
C VAL A 30 8.89 -9.35 -9.46
N PRO A 31 8.68 -10.36 -10.35
CA PRO A 31 7.91 -10.13 -11.57
C PRO A 31 6.44 -9.78 -11.26
N LEU A 32 5.85 -10.38 -10.21
CA LEU A 32 4.46 -10.13 -9.85
C LEU A 32 4.23 -8.69 -9.39
N ALA A 33 5.14 -8.11 -8.59
CA ALA A 33 5.06 -6.71 -8.17
C ALA A 33 5.22 -5.76 -9.36
N GLY A 34 6.18 -6.03 -10.27
CA GLY A 34 6.37 -5.23 -11.48
C GLY A 34 5.15 -5.26 -12.41
N VAL A 35 4.60 -6.45 -12.67
CA VAL A 35 3.37 -6.61 -13.48
C VAL A 35 2.17 -5.97 -12.81
N THR A 36 2.02 -6.12 -11.49
CA THR A 36 0.91 -5.50 -10.76
C THR A 36 1.00 -3.99 -10.81
N TRP A 37 2.19 -3.41 -10.60
CA TRP A 37 2.42 -1.97 -10.73
C TRP A 37 1.97 -1.46 -12.10
N TRP A 38 2.37 -2.17 -13.15
CA TRP A 38 2.03 -1.85 -14.54
C TRP A 38 0.52 -1.91 -14.80
N LEU A 39 -0.07 -3.09 -14.57
CA LEU A 39 -1.44 -3.38 -14.96
C LEU A 39 -2.45 -2.59 -14.13
N THR A 40 -2.19 -2.37 -12.84
CA THR A 40 -3.15 -1.64 -11.99
C THR A 40 -3.01 -0.14 -12.13
N GLY A 41 -1.77 0.38 -12.19
CA GLY A 41 -1.54 1.81 -12.33
C GLY A 41 -1.99 2.34 -13.69
N PHE A 42 -1.65 1.64 -14.77
CA PHE A 42 -1.76 2.14 -16.13
C PHE A 42 -2.83 1.42 -16.96
N VAL A 43 -3.85 0.83 -16.32
CA VAL A 43 -4.91 0.10 -17.04
C VAL A 43 -5.65 0.98 -18.05
N TRP A 44 -5.92 2.24 -17.70
CA TRP A 44 -6.62 3.19 -18.57
C TRP A 44 -5.84 3.42 -19.87
N TRP A 45 -4.52 3.57 -19.76
CA TRP A 45 -3.62 3.73 -20.91
C TRP A 45 -3.59 2.47 -21.77
N ILE A 46 -3.57 1.28 -21.15
CA ILE A 46 -3.64 0.00 -21.89
C ILE A 46 -4.95 -0.10 -22.68
N VAL A 47 -6.07 0.30 -22.06
CA VAL A 47 -7.39 0.33 -22.72
C VAL A 47 -7.40 1.31 -23.88
N GLU A 48 -6.88 2.52 -23.69
CA GLU A 48 -6.78 3.54 -24.75
C GLU A 48 -5.93 3.04 -25.92
N LEU A 49 -4.84 2.32 -25.64
CA LEU A 49 -3.95 1.73 -26.64
C LEU A 49 -4.66 0.70 -27.53
N VAL A 50 -5.56 -0.09 -26.95
CA VAL A 50 -6.34 -1.11 -27.68
C VAL A 50 -7.50 -0.48 -28.46
N GLY A 51 -8.11 0.57 -27.91
CA GLY A 51 -9.30 1.20 -28.50
C GLY A 51 -9.04 2.19 -29.63
N SER A 52 -7.79 2.65 -29.81
CA SER A 52 -7.44 3.71 -30.75
C SER A 52 -6.48 3.23 -31.84
N ASN A 53 -6.58 3.77 -33.06
CA ASN A 53 -5.66 3.44 -34.16
C ASN A 53 -4.20 3.62 -33.68
N ILE A 54 -3.44 2.52 -33.64
CA ILE A 54 -2.17 2.34 -32.91
C ILE A 54 -1.04 3.30 -33.39
N MET A 55 -1.26 4.04 -34.47
CA MET A 55 -0.20 4.71 -35.21
C MET A 55 0.47 5.86 -34.44
N THR A 56 -0.25 6.78 -33.76
CA THR A 56 0.38 7.89 -33.01
C THR A 56 -0.53 8.55 -31.94
N VAL A 57 0.04 9.01 -30.80
CA VAL A 57 -0.53 10.08 -29.94
C VAL A 57 0.41 11.26 -30.05
N ASN A 58 -0.08 12.43 -30.47
CA ASN A 58 0.73 13.66 -30.62
C ASN A 58 2.02 13.42 -31.43
N GLY A 59 1.93 12.59 -32.47
CA GLY A 59 3.07 12.19 -33.31
C GLY A 59 3.99 11.13 -32.70
N TYR A 60 3.92 10.78 -31.42
CA TYR A 60 4.76 9.72 -30.86
C TYR A 60 4.14 8.33 -31.05
N PRO A 61 4.94 7.26 -31.27
CA PRO A 61 4.42 5.89 -31.28
C PRO A 61 3.66 5.63 -29.98
N ARG A 62 2.36 5.29 -30.05
CA ARG A 62 1.50 5.16 -28.84
C ARG A 62 2.04 4.14 -27.84
N ALA A 63 2.84 3.17 -28.30
CA ALA A 63 3.46 2.14 -27.46
C ALA A 63 4.44 2.68 -26.40
N ALA A 64 4.77 3.97 -26.45
CA ALA A 64 5.77 4.57 -25.60
C ALA A 64 5.24 5.12 -24.27
N LEU A 65 4.70 4.24 -23.42
CA LEU A 65 4.84 4.28 -21.96
C LEU A 65 4.27 5.49 -21.15
N PRO A 66 4.15 5.34 -19.80
CA PRO A 66 3.52 6.30 -18.88
C PRO A 66 3.93 7.75 -19.02
N LEU A 67 5.16 8.05 -19.46
CA LEU A 67 5.62 9.42 -19.60
C LEU A 67 5.01 10.14 -20.81
N LEU A 68 4.49 9.43 -21.82
CA LEU A 68 3.73 10.04 -22.92
C LEU A 68 2.25 10.21 -22.61
N ALA A 69 1.75 9.53 -21.57
CA ALA A 69 0.47 9.90 -20.93
C ALA A 69 0.53 11.31 -20.28
N ALA A 70 1.65 12.02 -20.38
CA ALA A 70 1.83 13.42 -19.98
C ALA A 70 0.90 14.44 -20.66
N SER A 71 -0.07 14.02 -21.48
CA SER A 71 -1.26 14.86 -21.71
C SER A 71 -1.99 15.19 -20.39
N SER A 72 -1.87 14.36 -19.34
CA SER A 72 -2.38 14.61 -17.98
C SER A 72 -1.38 14.11 -16.91
N THR A 73 -0.50 15.00 -16.42
CA THR A 73 0.49 14.64 -15.38
C THR A 73 -0.16 14.22 -14.06
N ASP A 74 -1.37 14.71 -13.78
CA ASP A 74 -2.24 14.23 -12.72
C ASP A 74 -2.60 12.74 -12.86
N ALA A 75 -3.00 12.28 -14.05
CA ALA A 75 -3.27 10.86 -14.31
C ALA A 75 -2.02 10.00 -14.10
N LEU A 76 -0.84 10.50 -14.48
CA LEU A 76 0.45 9.84 -14.24
C LEU A 76 0.73 9.67 -12.73
N VAL A 77 0.55 10.73 -11.94
CA VAL A 77 0.75 10.67 -10.48
C VAL A 77 -0.24 9.70 -9.84
N VAL A 78 -1.51 9.77 -10.22
CA VAL A 78 -2.56 8.85 -9.74
C VAL A 78 -2.23 7.39 -10.09
N SER A 79 -1.80 7.14 -11.33
CA SER A 79 -1.38 5.81 -11.80
C SER A 79 -0.19 5.28 -11.00
N CYS A 80 0.81 6.12 -10.73
CA CYS A 80 1.96 5.77 -9.91
C CYS A 80 1.57 5.45 -8.45
N VAL A 81 0.61 6.20 -7.89
CA VAL A 81 0.09 5.94 -6.53
C VAL A 81 -0.64 4.61 -6.46
N VAL A 82 -1.61 4.38 -7.36
CA VAL A 82 -2.41 3.14 -7.38
C VAL A 82 -1.54 1.94 -7.68
N GLY A 83 -0.73 2.00 -8.74
CA GLY A 83 0.20 0.95 -9.12
C GLY A 83 1.22 0.65 -8.03
N GLY A 84 1.80 1.69 -7.42
CA GLY A 84 2.75 1.56 -6.32
C GLY A 84 2.15 0.84 -5.13
N VAL A 85 1.00 1.31 -4.64
CA VAL A 85 0.31 0.69 -3.50
C VAL A 85 -0.06 -0.77 -3.79
N ALA A 86 -0.62 -1.06 -4.97
CA ALA A 86 -0.99 -2.41 -5.37
C ALA A 86 0.21 -3.34 -5.43
N ALA A 87 1.33 -2.90 -6.02
CA ALA A 87 2.58 -3.67 -6.04
C ALA A 87 3.14 -3.89 -4.63
N GLY A 88 3.03 -2.90 -3.74
CA GLY A 88 3.34 -3.05 -2.32
C GLY A 88 2.55 -4.17 -1.64
N LEU A 89 1.24 -4.25 -1.93
CA LEU A 89 0.33 -5.25 -1.40
C LEU A 89 0.62 -6.67 -1.90
N VAL A 90 1.23 -6.84 -3.08
CA VAL A 90 1.73 -8.16 -3.58
C VAL A 90 2.66 -8.82 -2.57
N GLY A 91 3.38 -7.99 -1.79
CA GLY A 91 4.20 -8.46 -0.69
C GLY A 91 3.46 -9.45 0.19
N LEU A 92 2.15 -9.29 0.44
CA LEU A 92 1.30 -10.14 1.28
C LEU A 92 1.19 -11.60 0.82
N LEU A 93 1.41 -11.88 -0.47
CA LEU A 93 1.33 -13.23 -1.06
C LEU A 93 2.56 -14.09 -0.78
N GLY A 94 3.67 -13.47 -0.39
CA GLY A 94 4.95 -14.15 -0.13
C GLY A 94 4.99 -14.96 1.15
N ARG A 95 5.77 -16.06 1.15
CA ARG A 95 6.17 -16.78 2.37
C ARG A 95 7.49 -16.26 2.94
N GLY A 96 7.72 -16.49 4.24
CA GLY A 96 9.00 -16.19 4.91
C GLY A 96 9.08 -14.80 5.55
N ARG A 97 10.32 -14.34 5.80
CA ARG A 97 10.63 -13.10 6.54
C ARG A 97 10.14 -11.86 5.78
N ARG A 98 9.83 -10.78 6.52
CA ARG A 98 9.29 -9.52 5.96
C ARG A 98 10.29 -8.79 5.07
N VAL A 99 11.55 -8.69 5.50
CA VAL A 99 12.62 -7.98 4.78
C VAL A 99 12.83 -8.51 3.35
N PRO A 100 13.04 -9.82 3.11
CA PRO A 100 13.25 -10.30 1.74
C PRO A 100 12.02 -10.10 0.85
N ARG A 101 10.80 -10.14 1.41
CA ARG A 101 9.58 -9.81 0.66
C ARG A 101 9.53 -8.35 0.25
N LEU A 102 9.87 -7.44 1.17
CA LEU A 102 9.99 -6.01 0.88
C LEU A 102 11.03 -5.76 -0.21
N VAL A 103 12.22 -6.35 -0.09
CA VAL A 103 13.30 -6.22 -1.10
C VAL A 103 12.83 -6.72 -2.45
N ALA A 104 12.13 -7.86 -2.51
CA ALA A 104 11.61 -8.40 -3.77
C ALA A 104 10.56 -7.49 -4.42
N VAL A 105 9.63 -6.95 -3.63
CA VAL A 105 8.64 -5.98 -4.10
C VAL A 105 9.31 -4.71 -4.64
N VAL A 106 10.24 -4.13 -3.88
CA VAL A 106 10.98 -2.92 -4.29
C VAL A 106 11.78 -3.19 -5.55
N ALA A 107 12.46 -4.34 -5.66
CA ALA A 107 13.20 -4.73 -6.85
C ALA A 107 12.28 -4.89 -8.08
N GLY A 108 11.10 -5.50 -7.90
CA GLY A 108 10.10 -5.66 -8.97
C GLY A 108 9.57 -4.33 -9.49
N VAL A 109 9.21 -3.42 -8.57
CA VAL A 109 8.77 -2.06 -8.90
C VAL A 109 9.90 -1.27 -9.56
N ALA A 110 11.12 -1.33 -9.04
CA ALA A 110 12.28 -0.64 -9.60
C ALA A 110 12.61 -1.13 -11.02
N LEU A 111 12.50 -2.44 -11.27
CA LEU A 111 12.71 -3.01 -12.60
C LEU A 111 11.63 -2.54 -13.59
N ALA A 112 10.36 -2.60 -13.20
CA ALA A 112 9.25 -2.13 -14.04
C ALA A 112 9.37 -0.63 -14.35
N LEU A 113 9.73 0.16 -13.35
CA LEU A 113 10.00 1.59 -13.46
C LEU A 113 11.18 1.87 -14.39
N ALA A 114 12.30 1.16 -14.24
CA ALA A 114 13.47 1.33 -15.10
C ALA A 114 13.13 1.03 -16.56
N LEU A 115 12.41 -0.07 -16.82
CA LEU A 115 11.89 -0.38 -18.15
C LEU A 115 11.00 0.76 -18.65
N ALA A 116 10.07 1.25 -17.83
CA ALA A 116 9.20 2.38 -18.19
C ALA A 116 9.97 3.65 -18.56
N LEU A 117 11.05 3.96 -17.86
CA LEU A 117 11.83 5.15 -18.15
C LEU A 117 12.68 4.95 -19.42
N VAL A 118 13.24 3.76 -19.61
CA VAL A 118 14.06 3.42 -20.78
C VAL A 118 13.24 3.50 -22.06
N GLN A 119 12.10 2.80 -22.16
CA GLN A 119 11.36 2.85 -23.42
C GLN A 119 10.68 4.23 -23.66
N SER A 120 10.41 5.00 -22.59
CA SER A 120 9.92 6.38 -22.74
C SER A 120 11.01 7.27 -23.34
N ARG A 121 12.24 7.16 -22.83
CA ARG A 121 13.38 7.90 -23.36
C ARG A 121 13.72 7.51 -24.78
N SER A 122 13.68 6.22 -25.13
CA SER A 122 13.93 5.79 -26.51
C SER A 122 12.89 6.36 -27.47
N ALA A 123 11.63 6.47 -27.05
CA ALA A 123 10.58 7.05 -27.87
C ALA A 123 10.69 8.56 -28.03
N PHE A 124 11.12 9.28 -26.99
CA PHE A 124 11.45 10.71 -27.14
C PHE A 124 12.68 10.93 -28.02
N ALA A 125 13.66 10.03 -27.97
CA ALA A 125 14.89 10.11 -28.77
C ALA A 125 14.66 9.86 -30.27
N SER A 126 13.69 9.01 -30.65
CA SER A 126 13.33 8.78 -32.06
C SER A 126 12.63 9.97 -32.73
N GLY A 127 12.30 11.03 -31.98
CA GLY A 127 11.51 12.16 -32.46
C GLY A 127 10.03 11.82 -32.61
N GLY A 128 9.13 12.77 -32.34
CA GLY A 128 7.73 12.62 -32.72
C GLY A 128 7.61 12.66 -34.26
N ALA A 129 6.51 12.11 -34.81
CA ALA A 129 6.20 12.10 -36.24
C ALA A 129 6.25 13.50 -36.88
N ASP A 130 6.10 14.56 -36.08
CA ASP A 130 6.15 15.96 -36.51
C ASP A 130 7.47 16.68 -36.15
N GLY A 131 8.52 15.95 -35.77
CA GLY A 131 9.81 16.53 -35.39
C GLY A 131 9.82 17.28 -34.06
N GLN A 132 8.72 17.20 -33.28
CA GLN A 132 8.69 17.76 -31.92
C GLN A 132 9.68 17.00 -31.03
N THR A 133 10.66 17.73 -30.50
CA THR A 133 11.57 17.24 -29.48
C THR A 133 11.08 17.73 -28.12
N THR A 134 10.81 16.80 -27.20
CA THR A 134 10.47 17.17 -25.83
C THR A 134 11.76 17.60 -25.11
N ASP A 135 11.72 18.73 -24.40
CA ASP A 135 12.88 19.23 -23.65
C ASP A 135 13.38 18.14 -22.66
N PRO A 136 14.67 17.75 -22.72
CA PRO A 136 15.25 16.72 -21.85
C PRO A 136 15.14 17.04 -20.35
N ARG A 137 15.03 18.33 -19.99
CA ARG A 137 14.82 18.76 -18.60
C ARG A 137 13.42 18.41 -18.10
N VAL A 138 12.41 18.55 -18.96
CA VAL A 138 11.01 18.21 -18.63
C VAL A 138 10.87 16.70 -18.47
N THR A 139 11.42 15.92 -19.41
CA THR A 139 11.41 14.45 -19.30
C THR A 139 12.21 13.97 -18.10
N GLY A 140 13.34 14.62 -17.78
CA GLY A 140 14.10 14.38 -16.56
C GLY A 140 13.30 14.65 -15.28
N GLY A 141 12.64 15.81 -15.20
CA GLY A 141 11.79 16.18 -14.06
C GLY A 141 10.60 15.23 -13.85
N LEU A 142 9.90 14.89 -14.93
CA LEU A 142 8.81 13.90 -14.89
C LEU A 142 9.31 12.51 -14.48
N SER A 143 10.49 12.09 -14.97
CA SER A 143 11.11 10.83 -14.55
C SER A 143 11.36 10.81 -13.04
N VAL A 144 11.92 11.89 -12.49
CA VAL A 144 12.16 12.02 -11.03
C VAL A 144 10.84 11.98 -10.26
N LEU A 145 9.82 12.72 -10.71
CA LEU A 145 8.49 12.72 -10.09
C LEU A 145 7.89 11.30 -10.05
N VAL A 146 7.88 10.61 -11.18
CA VAL A 146 7.36 9.24 -11.30
C VAL A 146 8.10 8.27 -10.38
N VAL A 147 9.43 8.37 -10.32
CA VAL A 147 10.25 7.56 -9.39
C VAL A 147 9.87 7.84 -7.94
N VAL A 148 9.85 9.11 -7.53
CA VAL A 148 9.57 9.50 -6.14
C VAL A 148 8.17 9.06 -5.72
N VAL A 149 7.15 9.35 -6.52
CA VAL A 149 5.76 8.98 -6.23
C VAL A 149 5.59 7.47 -6.19
N THR A 150 6.13 6.75 -7.18
CA THR A 150 6.04 5.28 -7.25
C THR A 150 6.72 4.62 -6.05
N VAL A 151 7.93 5.05 -5.69
CA VAL A 151 8.65 4.49 -4.55
C VAL A 151 7.93 4.77 -3.24
N ALA A 152 7.46 6.02 -3.02
CA ALA A 152 6.70 6.37 -1.83
C ALA A 152 5.41 5.53 -1.71
N ALA A 153 4.66 5.40 -2.82
CA ALA A 153 3.45 4.59 -2.87
C ALA A 153 3.71 3.09 -2.68
N ALA A 154 4.80 2.56 -3.26
CA ALA A 154 5.21 1.17 -3.08
C ALA A 154 5.62 0.85 -1.63
N LEU A 155 6.36 1.75 -0.98
CA LEU A 155 6.70 1.62 0.44
C LEU A 155 5.46 1.67 1.32
N LEU A 156 4.51 2.55 1.00
CA LEU A 156 3.24 2.65 1.70
C LEU A 156 2.38 1.39 1.50
N GLY A 157 2.34 0.83 0.30
CA GLY A 157 1.73 -0.47 0.04
C GLY A 157 2.42 -1.61 0.79
N ALA A 158 3.76 -1.58 0.84
CA ALA A 158 4.56 -2.58 1.54
C ALA A 158 4.47 -2.47 3.07
N ALA A 159 4.00 -1.34 3.62
CA ALA A 159 3.64 -1.20 5.03
C ALA A 159 2.61 -2.27 5.46
N SER A 160 1.83 -2.81 4.52
CA SER A 160 0.96 -3.97 4.72
C SER A 160 1.65 -5.20 5.34
N LEU A 161 2.97 -5.34 5.14
CA LEU A 161 3.79 -6.39 5.76
C LEU A 161 3.92 -6.20 7.28
N ALA A 162 3.70 -5.00 7.81
CA ALA A 162 3.63 -4.72 9.24
C ALA A 162 2.32 -5.19 9.89
N GLY A 163 1.35 -5.65 9.09
CA GLY A 163 0.08 -6.23 9.55
C GLY A 163 -1.13 -5.37 9.20
N ARG A 164 -2.19 -5.53 9.99
CA ARG A 164 -3.48 -4.82 9.82
C ARG A 164 -3.37 -3.30 9.72
N PRO A 165 -2.63 -2.58 10.60
CA PRO A 165 -2.57 -1.12 10.52
C PRO A 165 -1.91 -0.64 9.22
N GLY A 166 -0.82 -1.28 8.80
CA GLY A 166 -0.14 -0.94 7.55
C GLY A 166 -0.99 -1.23 6.30
N ARG A 167 -1.81 -2.29 6.32
CA ARG A 167 -2.79 -2.56 5.24
C ARG A 167 -3.84 -1.45 5.16
N GLY A 168 -4.34 -1.00 6.30
CA GLY A 168 -5.30 0.09 6.35
C GLY A 168 -4.74 1.41 5.82
N LEU A 169 -3.50 1.75 6.16
CA LEU A 169 -2.81 2.93 5.63
C LEU A 169 -2.56 2.82 4.12
N ALA A 170 -2.14 1.65 3.62
CA ALA A 170 -2.01 1.39 2.20
C ALA A 170 -3.33 1.63 1.45
N LEU A 171 -4.42 1.05 1.96
CA LEU A 171 -5.76 1.23 1.40
C LEU A 171 -6.23 2.68 1.49
N ALA A 172 -5.90 3.40 2.56
CA ALA A 172 -6.27 4.81 2.69
C ALA A 172 -5.57 5.69 1.64
N ALA A 173 -4.30 5.45 1.32
CA ALA A 173 -3.66 6.13 0.20
C ALA A 173 -4.28 5.78 -1.14
N ALA A 174 -4.59 4.49 -1.38
CA ALA A 174 -5.31 4.08 -2.58
C ALA A 174 -6.70 4.74 -2.66
N ALA A 175 -7.39 4.93 -1.54
CA ALA A 175 -8.69 5.58 -1.48
C ALA A 175 -8.64 7.04 -1.95
N GLY A 176 -7.55 7.76 -1.66
CA GLY A 176 -7.37 9.13 -2.15
C GLY A 176 -7.12 9.22 -3.65
N ALA A 177 -6.56 8.18 -4.27
CA ALA A 177 -6.32 8.10 -5.71
C ALA A 177 -7.47 7.44 -6.49
N ALA A 178 -8.30 6.62 -5.83
CA ALA A 178 -9.33 5.80 -6.46
C ALA A 178 -10.37 6.59 -7.28
N PRO A 179 -10.86 7.78 -6.86
CA PRO A 179 -11.81 8.55 -7.66
C PRO A 179 -11.23 8.97 -9.02
N LEU A 180 -10.03 9.57 -9.01
CA LEU A 180 -9.35 9.99 -10.24
C LEU A 180 -8.98 8.78 -11.09
N TRP A 181 -8.46 7.72 -10.47
CA TRP A 181 -8.10 6.51 -11.21
C TRP A 181 -9.31 5.88 -11.92
N LEU A 182 -10.44 5.74 -11.22
CA LEU A 182 -11.66 5.18 -11.82
C LEU A 182 -12.19 6.09 -12.92
N PHE A 183 -12.12 7.40 -12.73
CA PHE A 183 -12.50 8.38 -13.75
C PHE A 183 -11.68 8.21 -15.04
N GLU A 184 -10.35 8.07 -14.93
CA GLU A 184 -9.49 7.83 -16.11
C GLU A 184 -9.85 6.52 -16.80
N VAL A 185 -10.04 5.43 -16.05
CA VAL A 185 -10.39 4.13 -16.61
C VAL A 185 -11.71 4.18 -17.39
N VAL A 186 -12.75 4.78 -16.82
CA VAL A 186 -14.05 4.86 -17.47
C VAL A 186 -14.03 5.82 -18.67
N SER A 187 -13.28 6.92 -18.57
CA SER A 187 -13.07 7.85 -19.69
C SER A 187 -12.38 7.15 -20.87
N SER A 188 -11.34 6.34 -20.60
CA SER A 188 -10.68 5.54 -21.63
C SER A 188 -11.57 4.47 -22.25
N LEU A 189 -12.44 3.82 -21.46
CA LEU A 189 -13.36 2.79 -21.95
C LEU A 189 -14.50 3.35 -22.81
N SER A 190 -15.03 4.52 -22.44
CA SER A 190 -16.16 5.14 -23.14
C SER A 190 -15.75 5.88 -24.40
N GLN A 191 -14.44 6.09 -24.63
CA GLN A 191 -13.90 6.95 -25.70
C GLN A 191 -14.54 8.34 -25.74
N THR A 192 -15.20 8.75 -24.67
CA THR A 192 -15.96 9.98 -24.58
C THR A 192 -15.16 10.94 -23.71
N THR A 193 -14.68 12.02 -24.32
CA THR A 193 -14.01 13.12 -23.61
C THR A 193 -15.02 14.07 -22.96
N ALA A 194 -16.31 13.94 -23.31
CA ALA A 194 -17.38 14.75 -22.75
C ALA A 194 -17.74 14.29 -21.33
N PHE A 195 -17.68 15.25 -20.42
CA PHE A 195 -17.97 15.09 -19.00
C PHE A 195 -19.50 15.05 -18.81
N ASP A 196 -20.15 13.91 -19.06
CA ASP A 196 -21.61 13.80 -18.96
C ASP A 196 -22.13 13.75 -17.50
N GLY A 197 -21.24 13.91 -16.51
CA GLY A 197 -21.55 13.96 -15.07
C GLY A 197 -22.06 12.64 -14.47
N SER A 198 -22.41 11.64 -15.29
CA SER A 198 -22.92 10.34 -14.86
C SER A 198 -21.89 9.50 -14.09
N ILE A 199 -20.59 9.73 -14.33
CA ILE A 199 -19.47 8.99 -13.72
C ILE A 199 -19.03 9.62 -12.38
N ASP A 200 -19.37 10.88 -12.14
CA ASP A 200 -18.94 11.63 -10.96
C ASP A 200 -19.41 10.98 -9.66
N GLY A 201 -20.67 10.53 -9.62
CA GLY A 201 -21.22 9.84 -8.47
C GLY A 201 -20.42 8.58 -8.13
N PRO A 202 -20.36 7.58 -9.02
CA PRO A 202 -19.59 6.35 -8.82
C PRO A 202 -18.11 6.60 -8.49
N ALA A 203 -17.45 7.52 -9.20
CA ALA A 203 -16.05 7.87 -8.95
C ALA A 203 -15.82 8.43 -7.54
N ARG A 204 -16.66 9.35 -7.08
CA ARG A 204 -16.56 9.91 -5.73
C ARG A 204 -16.77 8.85 -4.64
N TRP A 205 -17.70 7.92 -4.86
CA TRP A 205 -18.00 6.85 -3.89
C TRP A 205 -16.96 5.73 -3.88
N SER A 206 -16.20 5.53 -4.96
CA SER A 206 -15.13 4.51 -4.99
C SER A 206 -14.08 4.76 -3.91
N GLY A 207 -13.65 6.01 -3.75
CA GLY A 207 -12.72 6.42 -2.68
C GLY A 207 -13.29 6.15 -1.29
N ALA A 208 -14.58 6.44 -1.07
CA ALA A 208 -15.25 6.19 0.20
C ALA A 208 -15.31 4.70 0.56
N VAL A 209 -15.60 3.83 -0.42
CA VAL A 209 -15.62 2.38 -0.22
C VAL A 209 -14.23 1.87 0.16
N VAL A 210 -13.20 2.25 -0.60
CA VAL A 210 -11.81 1.83 -0.32
C VAL A 210 -11.35 2.35 1.05
N LEU A 211 -11.68 3.59 1.40
CA LEU A 211 -11.37 4.17 2.70
C LEU A 211 -12.07 3.41 3.83
N ALA A 212 -13.36 3.08 3.66
CA ALA A 212 -14.12 2.34 4.66
C ALA A 212 -13.50 0.96 4.94
N VAL A 213 -13.07 0.25 3.89
CA VAL A 213 -12.35 -1.03 4.00
C VAL A 213 -11.00 -0.83 4.69
N GLY A 214 -10.28 0.24 4.34
CA GLY A 214 -9.00 0.60 4.97
C GLY A 214 -9.13 0.81 6.48
N LEU A 215 -10.06 1.68 6.90
CA LEU A 215 -10.35 1.97 8.31
C LEU A 215 -10.84 0.73 9.06
N ALA A 216 -11.74 -0.06 8.47
CA ALA A 216 -12.19 -1.32 9.05
C ALA A 216 -11.03 -2.33 9.22
N THR A 217 -10.06 -2.33 8.29
CA THR A 217 -8.87 -3.19 8.36
C THR A 217 -7.94 -2.78 9.52
N ILE A 218 -7.79 -1.48 9.79
CA ILE A 218 -7.09 -0.99 11.00
C ILE A 218 -7.80 -1.54 12.26
N GLY A 219 -9.13 -1.46 12.25
CA GLY A 219 -10.00 -1.88 13.34
C GLY A 219 -10.02 -0.88 14.50
N ILE A 220 -10.80 -1.21 15.53
CA ILE A 220 -11.02 -0.35 16.71
C ILE A 220 -10.21 -0.77 17.96
N ARG A 221 -9.64 -1.99 17.97
CA ARG A 221 -8.90 -2.53 19.12
C ARG A 221 -7.46 -2.95 18.79
N PRO A 222 -6.49 -2.68 19.69
CA PRO A 222 -6.60 -1.83 20.89
C PRO A 222 -6.94 -0.38 20.54
N VAL A 223 -7.46 0.41 21.49
CA VAL A 223 -7.90 1.82 21.27
C VAL A 223 -6.81 2.68 20.62
N VAL A 224 -5.54 2.36 20.85
CA VAL A 224 -4.37 2.97 20.17
C VAL A 224 -4.50 2.93 18.64
N ARG A 225 -5.15 1.92 18.06
CA ARG A 225 -5.39 1.84 16.61
C ARG A 225 -6.38 2.87 16.10
N LEU A 226 -7.28 3.36 16.95
CA LEU A 226 -8.18 4.45 16.60
C LEU A 226 -7.40 5.74 16.29
N ALA A 227 -6.24 5.95 16.92
CA ALA A 227 -5.36 7.07 16.61
C ALA A 227 -4.79 7.02 15.18
N LEU A 228 -4.80 5.85 14.53
CA LEU A 228 -4.41 5.72 13.12
C LEU A 228 -5.53 6.08 12.14
N TRP A 229 -6.79 6.19 12.59
CA TRP A 229 -7.89 6.58 11.72
C TRP A 229 -7.74 8.01 11.20
N PRO A 230 -7.46 9.02 12.04
CA PRO A 230 -7.15 10.36 11.54
C PRO A 230 -5.98 10.38 10.56
N VAL A 231 -4.93 9.58 10.82
CA VAL A 231 -3.77 9.48 9.91
C VAL A 231 -4.19 8.90 8.55
N ALA A 232 -5.00 7.84 8.54
CA ALA A 232 -5.53 7.23 7.33
C ALA A 232 -6.44 8.21 6.56
N VAL A 233 -7.35 8.90 7.25
CA VAL A 233 -8.23 9.91 6.65
C VAL A 233 -7.40 11.06 6.06
N LEU A 234 -6.42 11.58 6.80
CA LEU A 234 -5.53 12.64 6.34
C LEU A 234 -4.72 12.20 5.11
N LEU A 235 -4.20 10.98 5.13
CA LEU A 235 -3.47 10.40 4.01
C LEU A 235 -4.35 10.32 2.75
N ALA A 236 -5.56 9.78 2.87
CA ALA A 236 -6.53 9.77 1.78
C ALA A 236 -6.86 11.20 1.32
N TRP A 237 -6.96 12.14 2.27
CA TRP A 237 -7.34 13.52 2.00
C TRP A 237 -6.32 14.24 1.13
N VAL A 238 -5.02 14.05 1.36
CA VAL A 238 -3.96 14.82 0.68
C VAL A 238 -3.54 14.27 -0.68
N VAL A 239 -3.89 13.03 -1.02
CA VAL A 239 -3.46 12.40 -2.29
C VAL A 239 -4.02 13.13 -3.51
N ALA A 240 -5.33 13.35 -3.60
CA ALA A 240 -5.94 14.00 -4.77
C ALA A 240 -5.46 15.46 -5.00
N PRO A 241 -5.32 16.33 -3.98
CA PRO A 241 -4.72 17.65 -4.14
C PRO A 241 -3.29 17.61 -4.60
N THR A 242 -2.52 16.64 -4.10
CA THR A 242 -1.11 16.50 -4.48
C THR A 242 -1.02 16.09 -5.95
N ALA A 243 -1.88 15.17 -6.41
CA ALA A 243 -2.00 14.83 -7.83
C ALA A 243 -2.44 16.03 -8.67
N THR A 244 -3.44 16.79 -8.23
CA THR A 244 -3.94 17.97 -8.94
C THR A 244 -2.85 19.05 -9.04
N ALA A 245 -2.23 19.43 -7.92
CA ALA A 245 -1.21 20.45 -7.87
C ALA A 245 0.05 20.09 -8.68
N SER A 246 0.45 18.81 -8.66
CA SER A 246 1.55 18.33 -9.50
C SER A 246 1.18 18.34 -10.99
N GLY A 247 -0.07 18.01 -11.33
CA GLY A 247 -0.61 18.19 -12.68
C GLY A 247 -0.50 19.63 -13.18
N TYR A 248 -0.94 20.59 -12.37
CA TYR A 248 -0.80 22.02 -12.66
C TYR A 248 0.65 22.45 -12.81
N PHE A 249 1.52 22.04 -11.88
CA PHE A 249 2.94 22.38 -11.92
C PHE A 249 3.62 21.86 -13.19
N ALA A 250 3.39 20.60 -13.53
CA ALA A 250 3.97 19.98 -14.71
C ALA A 250 3.45 20.57 -16.02
N THR A 251 2.15 20.89 -16.07
CA THR A 251 1.55 21.58 -17.23
C THR A 251 2.14 22.97 -17.44
N SER A 252 2.36 23.72 -16.36
CA SER A 252 3.01 25.03 -16.42
C SER A 252 4.47 24.93 -16.84
N LEU A 253 5.21 23.92 -16.36
CA LEU A 253 6.59 23.67 -16.79
C LEU A 253 6.72 23.25 -18.26
N SER A 254 5.73 22.52 -18.79
CA SER A 254 5.77 22.04 -20.17
C SER A 254 5.44 23.15 -21.16
N ARG A 255 4.48 24.03 -20.84
CA ARG A 255 3.99 25.10 -21.73
C ARG A 255 4.64 26.47 -21.50
N GLY A 256 5.14 26.74 -20.30
CA GLY A 256 5.60 28.07 -19.90
C GLY A 256 7.12 28.29 -20.06
N PRO A 257 7.58 29.55 -20.02
CA PRO A 257 9.02 29.85 -20.02
C PRO A 257 9.70 29.31 -18.74
N ARG A 258 10.98 28.92 -18.86
CA ARG A 258 11.68 28.05 -17.91
C ARG A 258 12.75 28.76 -17.07
N SER A 259 12.60 30.06 -16.83
CA SER A 259 13.51 30.81 -15.95
C SER A 259 13.31 30.40 -14.49
N ALA A 260 14.35 30.53 -13.65
CA ALA A 260 14.25 30.19 -12.23
C ALA A 260 13.13 30.97 -11.51
N ALA A 261 12.93 32.25 -11.88
CA ALA A 261 11.85 33.09 -11.36
C ALA A 261 10.46 32.52 -11.73
N LEU A 262 10.27 32.05 -12.97
CA LEU A 262 9.01 31.47 -13.41
C LEU A 262 8.75 30.10 -12.78
N VAL A 263 9.79 29.29 -12.55
CA VAL A 263 9.62 28.01 -11.82
C VAL A 263 9.12 28.26 -10.40
N GLN A 264 9.62 29.30 -9.72
CA GLN A 264 9.10 29.71 -8.41
C GLN A 264 7.65 30.17 -8.50
N GLU A 265 7.29 30.91 -9.55
CA GLU A 265 5.90 31.30 -9.80
C GLU A 265 5.00 30.06 -9.98
N TYR A 266 5.39 29.09 -10.81
CA TYR A 266 4.63 27.85 -11.02
C TYR A 266 4.49 27.03 -9.73
N LEU A 267 5.55 26.95 -8.91
CA LEU A 267 5.49 26.31 -7.60
C LEU A 267 4.52 27.03 -6.67
N SER A 268 4.52 28.37 -6.68
CA SER A 268 3.61 29.18 -5.88
C SER A 268 2.14 28.96 -6.30
N THR A 269 1.88 28.91 -7.61
CA THR A 269 0.56 28.63 -8.18
C THR A 269 0.11 27.21 -7.85
N ALA A 270 0.99 26.22 -8.00
CA ALA A 270 0.71 24.84 -7.59
C ALA A 270 0.41 24.74 -6.10
N GLY A 271 1.12 25.50 -5.25
CA GLY A 271 0.85 25.61 -3.83
C GLY A 271 -0.48 26.29 -3.50
N GLN A 272 -0.93 27.27 -4.30
CA GLN A 272 -2.26 27.85 -4.19
C GLN A 272 -3.34 26.83 -4.57
N VAL A 273 -3.20 26.15 -5.71
CA VAL A 273 -4.11 25.08 -6.16
C VAL A 273 -4.19 23.96 -5.12
N TRP A 274 -3.06 23.56 -4.53
CA TRP A 274 -3.03 22.55 -3.49
C TRP A 274 -3.83 22.98 -2.25
N ARG A 275 -3.63 24.22 -1.78
CA ARG A 275 -4.35 24.77 -0.62
C ARG A 275 -5.86 24.79 -0.89
N GLN A 276 -6.26 25.32 -2.04
CA GLN A 276 -7.67 25.36 -2.44
C GLN A 276 -8.27 23.94 -2.56
N ALA A 277 -7.55 22.98 -3.15
CA ALA A 277 -8.02 21.60 -3.30
C ALA A 277 -8.06 20.80 -1.98
N VAL A 278 -7.32 21.24 -0.95
CA VAL A 278 -7.36 20.67 0.40
C VAL A 278 -8.53 21.22 1.22
N GLU A 279 -9.08 22.37 0.87
CA GLU A 279 -10.17 23.00 1.63
C GLU A 279 -11.40 22.09 1.73
N PRO A 280 -11.99 21.93 2.94
CA PRO A 280 -13.21 21.13 3.12
C PRO A 280 -14.38 21.59 2.27
N GLY A 281 -14.49 22.90 2.01
CA GLY A 281 -15.56 23.49 1.20
C GLY A 281 -15.53 23.08 -0.27
N GLN A 282 -14.37 22.64 -0.78
CA GLN A 282 -14.19 22.22 -2.17
C GLN A 282 -14.43 20.71 -2.37
N ARG A 283 -14.84 19.99 -1.33
CA ARG A 283 -14.94 18.53 -1.35
C ARG A 283 -16.32 18.04 -0.96
N PRO A 284 -16.82 16.98 -1.63
CA PRO A 284 -18.04 16.33 -1.21
C PRO A 284 -17.79 15.62 0.13
N LEU A 285 -18.22 16.20 1.25
CA LEU A 285 -17.99 15.63 2.59
C LEU A 285 -18.83 14.36 2.85
N ALA A 286 -19.97 14.21 2.19
CA ALA A 286 -20.89 13.09 2.41
C ALA A 286 -20.22 11.69 2.23
N PRO A 287 -19.48 11.42 1.13
CA PRO A 287 -18.70 10.18 0.99
C PRO A 287 -17.70 9.91 2.14
N TRP A 288 -17.03 10.94 2.66
CA TRP A 288 -16.07 10.80 3.76
C TRP A 288 -16.75 10.41 5.07
N ILE A 289 -17.83 11.11 5.41
CA ILE A 289 -18.63 10.83 6.60
C ILE A 289 -19.19 9.40 6.51
N ALA A 290 -19.77 9.03 5.38
CA ALA A 290 -20.28 7.69 5.14
C ALA A 290 -19.18 6.63 5.30
N ALA A 291 -17.99 6.84 4.74
CA ALA A 291 -16.86 5.91 4.88
C ALA A 291 -16.46 5.69 6.35
N ILE A 292 -16.38 6.76 7.15
CA ILE A 292 -16.03 6.69 8.58
C ILE A 292 -17.11 5.94 9.37
N VAL A 293 -18.39 6.26 9.14
CA VAL A 293 -19.52 5.62 9.82
C VAL A 293 -19.58 4.12 9.49
N VAL A 294 -19.53 3.78 8.19
CA VAL A 294 -19.55 2.39 7.71
C VAL A 294 -18.36 1.63 8.26
N ALA A 295 -17.15 2.20 8.23
CA ALA A 295 -15.98 1.59 8.83
C ALA A 295 -16.15 1.34 10.33
N GLY A 296 -16.76 2.29 11.06
CA GLY A 296 -17.03 2.17 12.49
C GLY A 296 -17.93 0.98 12.80
N VAL A 297 -19.04 0.88 12.07
CA VAL A 297 -19.98 -0.24 12.17
C VAL A 297 -19.30 -1.56 11.80
N LEU A 298 -18.59 -1.63 10.67
CA LEU A 298 -17.89 -2.84 10.24
C LEU A 298 -16.84 -3.29 11.24
N ALA A 299 -15.99 -2.37 11.71
CA ALA A 299 -14.96 -2.68 12.68
C ALA A 299 -15.56 -3.18 14.00
N TRP A 300 -16.68 -2.61 14.44
CA TRP A 300 -17.40 -3.05 15.64
C TRP A 300 -18.05 -4.43 15.46
N VAL A 301 -18.71 -4.68 14.34
CA VAL A 301 -19.29 -6.00 14.03
C VAL A 301 -18.20 -7.07 13.97
N LEU A 302 -17.08 -6.79 13.30
CA LEU A 302 -15.94 -7.69 13.21
C LEU A 302 -15.27 -7.94 14.57
N ASP A 303 -15.23 -6.93 15.45
CA ASP A 303 -14.72 -7.10 16.81
C ASP A 303 -15.65 -7.98 17.65
N ARG A 304 -16.98 -7.79 17.56
CA ARG A 304 -17.96 -8.62 18.28
C ARG A 304 -18.01 -10.06 17.79
N ARG A 305 -17.75 -10.29 16.50
CA ARG A 305 -17.72 -11.63 15.92
C ARG A 305 -16.44 -12.40 16.20
N ARG A 306 -15.40 -11.76 16.74
CA ARG A 306 -14.17 -12.43 17.16
C ARG A 306 -14.48 -13.21 18.45
N PRO A 307 -14.75 -14.53 18.37
CA PRO A 307 -15.20 -15.29 19.52
C PRO A 307 -14.04 -15.46 20.50
N ARG A 308 -14.37 -15.79 21.74
CA ARG A 308 -13.49 -16.16 22.87
C ARG A 308 -12.44 -17.23 22.56
N ASP A 309 -12.38 -17.77 21.34
CA ASP A 309 -11.47 -18.84 20.92
C ASP A 309 -9.99 -18.44 21.02
N GLU A 310 -9.64 -17.18 20.73
CA GLU A 310 -8.27 -16.66 20.96
C GLU A 310 -7.94 -16.52 22.47
N GLN A 311 -8.95 -16.63 23.36
CA GLN A 311 -8.80 -16.54 24.81
C GLN A 311 -8.71 -17.92 25.49
N VAL A 312 -9.15 -18.99 24.80
CA VAL A 312 -8.95 -20.38 25.22
C VAL A 312 -7.54 -20.84 24.88
N ASP A 313 -7.08 -20.56 23.66
CA ASP A 313 -5.72 -20.92 23.20
C ASP A 313 -4.62 -20.24 24.04
N ARG A 314 -4.86 -18.99 24.48
CA ARG A 314 -3.92 -18.25 25.33
C ARG A 314 -3.89 -18.72 26.78
N ARG A 315 -4.90 -19.49 27.23
CA ARG A 315 -4.92 -20.11 28.56
C ARG A 315 -4.21 -21.45 28.60
N ASP A 316 -4.07 -22.12 27.45
CA ASP A 316 -3.31 -23.36 27.33
C ASP A 316 -1.81 -23.13 27.06
N ASP A 317 -1.45 -21.97 26.50
CA ASP A 317 -0.06 -21.50 26.34
C ASP A 317 0.49 -20.70 27.54
N GLU A 318 -0.32 -20.40 28.55
CA GLU A 318 0.24 -20.07 29.86
C GLU A 318 0.94 -21.36 30.31
N PRO A 319 2.28 -21.37 30.46
CA PRO A 319 2.98 -22.57 30.89
C PRO A 319 2.34 -22.93 32.21
N ARG A 320 1.53 -24.00 32.22
CA ARG A 320 1.08 -24.63 33.45
C ARG A 320 2.38 -24.85 34.18
N LEU A 321 2.61 -24.03 35.21
CA LEU A 321 3.62 -24.27 36.20
C LEU A 321 3.22 -25.63 36.72
N HIS A 322 3.78 -26.69 36.11
CA HIS A 322 3.74 -28.00 36.69
C HIS A 322 4.24 -27.74 38.09
N PRO A 323 3.42 -27.96 39.13
CA PRO A 323 3.93 -27.90 40.48
C PRO A 323 5.16 -28.79 40.43
N GLY A 324 6.33 -28.19 40.62
CA GLY A 324 7.56 -28.95 40.66
C GLY A 324 7.32 -30.10 41.63
N PRO A 325 7.92 -31.29 41.41
CA PRO A 325 7.83 -32.38 42.36
C PRO A 325 8.09 -31.78 43.75
N PRO A 326 7.23 -32.06 44.75
CA PRO A 326 7.28 -31.39 46.03
C PRO A 326 8.72 -31.40 46.50
N THR A 327 9.32 -30.21 46.53
CA THR A 327 10.69 -30.05 47.00
C THR A 327 10.61 -30.48 48.45
N LEU A 328 11.05 -31.72 48.72
CA LEU A 328 11.27 -32.21 50.07
C LEU A 328 12.12 -31.13 50.73
N ALA A 329 11.52 -30.40 51.67
CA ALA A 329 12.21 -29.41 52.46
C ALA A 329 13.37 -30.14 53.13
N VAL A 330 14.57 -29.99 52.58
CA VAL A 330 15.80 -30.38 53.27
C VAL A 330 15.83 -29.46 54.48
N PRO A 331 15.84 -29.99 55.72
CA PRO A 331 15.91 -29.17 56.91
C PRO A 331 17.19 -28.34 56.81
N THR A 332 17.02 -27.03 56.67
CA THR A 332 18.12 -26.09 56.76
C THR A 332 18.65 -26.22 58.18
N ALA A 333 19.82 -26.85 58.34
CA ALA A 333 20.51 -26.90 59.62
C ALA A 333 20.76 -25.45 60.05
N GLU A 334 20.08 -25.06 61.11
CA GLU A 334 20.21 -23.78 61.79
C GLU A 334 21.67 -23.62 62.22
N PRO A 335 22.42 -22.65 61.65
CA PRO A 335 23.78 -22.41 62.06
C PRO A 335 23.77 -21.94 63.51
N ALA A 336 24.42 -22.72 64.37
CA ALA A 336 24.60 -22.44 65.79
C ALA A 336 25.02 -20.98 66.00
N ARG A 337 24.15 -20.22 66.69
CA ARG A 337 24.51 -18.94 67.29
C ARG A 337 25.69 -19.17 68.23
N SER A 338 26.87 -18.75 67.81
CA SER A 338 27.99 -18.52 68.72
C SER A 338 27.69 -17.27 69.53
N ASP A 339 27.44 -17.45 70.82
CA ASP A 339 27.46 -16.41 71.85
C ASP A 339 28.89 -15.84 71.98
N PRO A 340 29.11 -14.53 71.78
CA PRO A 340 30.26 -13.86 72.38
C PRO A 340 29.85 -13.34 73.76
N SER A 341 29.99 -14.21 74.76
CA SER A 341 30.15 -13.75 76.14
C SER A 341 31.62 -13.41 76.40
N ALA A 342 31.83 -12.43 77.28
CA ALA A 342 33.07 -12.10 77.98
C ALA A 342 34.18 -11.38 77.20
N ALA A 343 34.19 -10.05 77.32
CA ALA A 343 35.43 -9.34 77.66
C ALA A 343 35.09 -8.21 78.65
N ALA A 344 35.39 -8.52 79.90
CA ALA A 344 35.36 -7.64 81.05
C ALA A 344 36.61 -6.75 81.07
N TRP A 345 36.42 -5.44 81.29
CA TRP A 345 37.23 -4.51 82.11
C TRP A 345 38.72 -4.28 81.69
N PRO A 346 39.42 -3.22 82.14
CA PRO A 346 39.11 -2.19 83.15
C PRO A 346 38.66 -0.83 82.63
#